data_AF-A0A8T3PNU8-F1
#
_entry.id   AF-A0A8T3PNU8-F1
#
_cell.length_a   1.000
_cell.length_b   1.000
_cell.length_c   1.000
_cell.angle_alpha   90.00
_cell.angle_beta   90.00
_cell.angle_gamma   90.00
#
_symmetry.space_group_name_H-M   'P 1'
#
loop_
_entity.id
_entity.type
_entity.pdbx_description
1 polymer ?
#
loop_
_entity_poly.entity_id
_entity_poly.type
_entity_poly.pdbx_seq_one_letter_code
_entity_poly.pdbx_strand_id
1 'polypeptide(L)' 'MLKEPRPLSHQDGRPYLGGPLEAESGPERIESGWWDGQDIARDYFVARDPHGTRFWIYRDLGDASAWYLHGVFD' A
#
# COMPACT_ATOMS: atom_id res chain seq x y z
N MET A 1 -9.34 -2.28 -8.52
CA MET A 1 -9.08 -2.61 -7.10
C MET A 1 -9.16 -4.13 -6.94
N LEU A 2 -8.19 -4.74 -6.26
CA LEU A 2 -8.15 -6.18 -5.98
C LEU A 2 -9.15 -6.52 -4.87
N LYS A 3 -9.84 -7.66 -5.00
CA LYS A 3 -10.74 -8.18 -3.95
C LYS A 3 -9.98 -8.55 -2.67
N GLU A 4 -8.73 -8.99 -2.83
CA GLU A 4 -7.81 -9.32 -1.74
C GLU A 4 -6.49 -8.57 -1.98
N PRO A 5 -6.05 -7.73 -1.03
CA PRO A 5 -4.75 -7.09 -1.12
C PRO A 5 -3.63 -8.14 -1.17
N ARG A 6 -2.65 -7.94 -2.06
CA ARG A 6 -1.50 -8.84 -2.18
C ARG A 6 -0.28 -8.25 -1.47
N PRO A 7 0.43 -8.99 -0.61
CA PRO A 7 1.64 -8.47 0.02
C PRO A 7 2.70 -8.12 -1.03
N LEU A 8 3.38 -7.00 -0.81
CA LEU A 8 4.53 -6.57 -1.59
C LEU A 8 5.82 -6.94 -0.87
N SER A 9 6.88 -7.20 -1.64
CA SER A 9 8.21 -7.32 -1.07
C SER A 9 8.81 -5.94 -0.81
N HIS A 10 9.87 -5.91 0.00
CA HIS A 10 10.63 -4.69 0.28
C HIS A 10 12.08 -4.87 -0.17
N GLN A 11 12.62 -3.86 -0.85
CA GLN A 11 14.06 -3.73 -1.11
C GLN A 11 14.51 -2.35 -0.66
N ASP A 12 15.54 -2.28 0.17
CA ASP A 12 16.05 -1.03 0.75
C ASP A 12 14.98 -0.15 1.41
N GLY A 13 14.00 -0.80 2.05
CA GLY A 13 12.87 -0.13 2.72
C GLY A 13 11.80 0.40 1.77
N ARG A 14 11.86 0.09 0.47
CA ARG A 14 10.89 0.52 -0.54
C ARG A 14 9.99 -0.64 -0.99
N PRO A 15 8.69 -0.41 -1.24
CA PRO A 15 7.80 -1.40 -1.83
C PRO A 15 8.28 -1.80 -3.23
N TYR A 16 8.25 -3.11 -3.52
CA TYR A 16 8.81 -3.68 -4.73
C TYR A 16 7.81 -4.61 -5.43
N LEU A 17 7.65 -4.42 -6.74
CA LEU A 17 6.76 -5.21 -7.60
C LEU A 17 7.41 -5.43 -8.97
N GLY A 18 8.35 -6.38 -9.07
CA GLY A 18 9.15 -6.58 -10.29
C GLY A 18 10.09 -5.40 -10.63
N GLY A 19 10.03 -4.33 -9.84
CA GLY A 19 10.83 -3.11 -9.86
C GLY A 19 10.48 -2.27 -8.62
N PRO A 20 11.30 -1.26 -8.27
CA PRO A 20 10.99 -0.36 -7.16
C PRO A 20 9.73 0.45 -7.48
N LEU A 21 8.83 0.58 -6.52
CA LEU A 21 7.68 1.48 -6.63
C LEU A 21 8.01 2.82 -5.98
N GLU A 22 7.74 3.91 -6.69
CA GLU A 22 7.91 5.28 -6.20
C GLU A 22 6.54 5.88 -5.87
N ALA A 23 6.36 6.41 -4.66
CA ALA A 23 5.11 7.07 -4.29
C ALA A 23 4.95 8.39 -5.05
N GLU A 24 3.86 8.52 -5.81
CA GLU A 24 3.44 9.76 -6.48
C GLU A 24 2.53 10.61 -5.60
N SER A 25 1.75 9.99 -4.69
CA SER A 25 0.90 10.68 -3.74
C SER A 25 0.64 9.87 -2.45
N GLY A 26 0.13 10.54 -1.42
CA GLY A 26 -0.10 10.00 -0.08
C GLY A 26 0.96 10.44 0.94
N PRO A 27 0.90 9.94 2.18
CA PRO A 27 -0.09 8.98 2.68
C PRO A 27 -1.48 9.62 2.86
N GLU A 28 -2.52 8.92 2.43
CA GLU A 28 -3.88 9.11 2.92
C GLU A 28 -4.16 8.06 4.00
N ARG A 29 -4.41 8.51 5.23
CA ARG A 29 -4.64 7.60 6.36
C ARG A 29 -6.11 7.23 6.48
N ILE A 30 -6.36 5.93 6.56
CA ILE A 30 -7.66 5.37 6.91
C ILE A 30 -7.53 4.64 8.25
N GLU A 31 -8.27 5.13 9.24
CA GLU A 31 -8.40 4.54 10.57
C GLU A 31 -9.84 4.06 10.80
N SER A 32 -10.01 2.80 11.16
CA SER A 32 -11.28 2.23 11.65
C SER A 32 -11.01 1.44 12.94
N GLY A 33 -12.02 1.26 13.80
CA GLY A 33 -11.86 0.49 15.04
C GLY A 33 -12.59 1.07 16.27
N TRP A 34 -13.26 2.21 16.15
CA TRP A 34 -13.90 2.92 17.28
C TRP A 34 -14.98 2.11 18.04
N TRP A 35 -15.47 0.99 17.51
CA TRP A 35 -16.54 0.19 18.14
C TRP A 35 -16.40 -1.34 18.10
N ASP A 36 -15.50 -1.93 17.30
CA ASP A 36 -15.42 -3.38 17.07
C ASP A 36 -14.05 -3.99 17.41
N GLY A 37 -13.10 -3.18 17.90
CA GLY A 37 -11.79 -3.66 18.35
C GLY A 37 -10.88 -4.15 17.22
N GLN A 38 -11.24 -3.88 15.96
CA GLN A 38 -10.35 -4.06 14.82
C GLN A 38 -9.75 -2.70 14.47
N ASP A 39 -8.71 -2.31 15.21
CA ASP A 39 -7.91 -1.12 14.91
C ASP A 39 -7.19 -1.35 13.57
N ILE A 40 -7.82 -0.91 12.48
CA ILE A 40 -7.19 -0.86 11.17
C ILE A 40 -6.65 0.54 11.03
N ALA A 41 -5.33 0.66 10.93
CA ALA A 41 -4.66 1.91 10.57
C ALA A 41 -3.82 1.64 9.32
N ARG A 42 -4.23 2.21 8.19
CA ARG A 42 -3.55 2.01 6.89
C ARG A 42 -3.19 3.35 6.28
N ASP A 43 -1.94 3.46 5.82
CA ASP A 43 -1.48 4.58 5.01
C ASP A 43 -1.54 4.18 3.54
N TYR A 44 -2.43 4.81 2.76
CA TYR A 44 -2.60 4.57 1.33
C TYR A 44 -1.74 5.51 0.49
N PHE A 45 -1.20 4.98 -0.60
CA PHE A 45 -0.36 5.69 -1.56
C PHE A 45 -0.76 5.33 -2.99
N VAL A 46 -0.59 6.29 -3.89
CA VAL A 46 -0.45 5.99 -5.32
C VAL A 46 1.03 5.84 -5.61
N ALA A 47 1.44 4.71 -6.16
CA ALA A 47 2.84 4.45 -6.49
C ALA A 47 3.01 4.09 -7.97
N ARG A 48 4.15 4.44 -8.55
CA ARG A 48 4.49 4.18 -9.94
C ARG A 48 5.65 3.21 -10.05
N ASP A 49 5.59 2.31 -11.02
CA ASP A 49 6.75 1.52 -11.42
C ASP A 49 7.61 2.25 -12.48
N PRO A 50 8.81 1.72 -12.80
CA PRO A 50 9.67 2.30 -13.84
C PRO A 50 9.06 2.27 -15.26
N HIS A 51 8.02 1.47 -15.51
CA HIS A 51 7.32 1.40 -16.79
C HIS A 51 6.19 2.43 -16.92
N GLY A 52 5.91 3.15 -15.82
CA GLY A 52 4.94 4.21 -15.78
C GLY A 52 3.55 3.78 -15.30
N THR A 53 3.36 2.52 -14.94
CA THR A 53 2.11 1.97 -14.41
C THR A 53 1.90 2.46 -12.98
N ARG A 54 0.67 2.87 -12.66
CA ARG A 54 0.28 3.39 -11.35
C ARG A 54 -0.51 2.36 -10.55
N PHE A 55 -0.22 2.26 -9.27
CA PHE A 55 -0.75 1.27 -8.35
C PHE A 55 -1.31 1.94 -7.11
N TRP A 56 -2.40 1.38 -6.60
CA TRP A 56 -2.86 1.62 -5.24
C TRP A 56 -2.12 0.66 -4.32
N ILE A 57 -1.30 1.20 -3.42
CA ILE A 57 -0.62 0.43 -2.38
C ILE A 57 -0.98 0.99 -1.01
N TYR A 58 -0.86 0.18 0.03
CA TYR A 58 -0.93 0.68 1.40
C TYR A 58 0.12 0.04 2.30
N ARG A 59 0.46 0.74 3.36
CA ARG A 59 1.22 0.22 4.49
C ARG A 59 0.27 -0.03 5.65
N ASP A 60 0.28 -1.24 6.19
CA ASP A 60 -0.44 -1.54 7.43
C ASP A 60 0.37 -0.99 8.60
N LEU A 61 -0.26 -0.23 9.50
CA LEU A 61 0.40 0.34 10.68
C LEU A 61 0.26 -0.54 11.92
N GLY A 62 -0.67 -1.51 11.92
CA GLY A 62 -0.75 -2.56 12.94
C GLY A 62 0.35 -3.61 12.77
N ASP A 63 0.77 -3.84 11.53
CA ASP A 63 2.01 -4.55 11.18
C ASP A 63 2.88 -3.62 10.31
N ALA A 64 3.52 -2.64 10.98
CA ALA A 64 4.23 -1.51 10.39
C ALA A 64 5.27 -1.86 9.31
N SER A 65 5.63 -3.12 9.11
CA SER A 65 6.61 -3.57 8.12
C SER A 65 5.98 -4.05 6.80
N ALA A 66 4.66 -4.21 6.74
CA ALA A 66 3.99 -4.84 5.61
C ALA A 66 3.37 -3.82 4.65
N TRP A 67 3.85 -3.84 3.40
CA TRP A 67 3.19 -3.16 2.28
C TRP A 67 2.32 -4.12 1.49
N TYR A 68 1.23 -3.60 0.93
CA TYR A 68 0.24 -4.36 0.18
C TYR A 68 -0.14 -3.63 -1.10
N LEU A 69 -0.32 -4.40 -2.17
CA LEU A 69 -0.95 -3.96 -3.41
C LEU A 69 -2.47 -4.11 -3.30
N HIS A 70 -3.19 -3.01 -3.49
CA HIS A 70 -4.65 -2.97 -3.50
C HIS A 70 -5.23 -2.76 -4.91
N GLY A 71 -4.43 -2.41 -5.92
CA GLY A 71 -4.89 -2.38 -7.30
C GLY A 71 -4.00 -1.60 -8.27
N VAL A 72 -4.42 -1.55 -9.53
CA VAL A 72 -3.82 -0.75 -10.60
C VAL A 72 -4.77 0.41 -10.93
N PHE A 73 -4.22 1.58 -11.28
CA PHE A 73 -4.97 2.67 -11.92
C PHE A 73 -5.14 2.34 -13.41
N ASP A 74 -6.35 2.04 -13.85
CA ASP A 74 -6.75 2.10 -15.26
C ASP A 74 -7.10 3.54 -15.67
#